data_AF-A0A8C9NM49-F1
#
_entry.id   AF-A0A8C9NM49-F1
#
_cell.length_a   1.000
_cell.length_b   1.000
_cell.length_c   1.000
_cell.angle_alpha   90.00
_cell.angle_beta   90.00
_cell.angle_gamma   90.00
#
_symmetry.space_group_name_H-M   'P 1'
#
loop_
_entity.id
_entity.type
_entity.pdbx_description
1 polymer ?
#
loop_
_entity_poly.entity_id
_entity_poly.type
_entity_poly.pdbx_seq_one_letter_code
_entity_poly.pdbx_strand_id
1 'polypeptide(L)'
;MTDCPEESCWSAVVQQQDGESLAVSLCSPPNARIGRYSLTLEACTDYQGSSYQIGDFILLFNPWHPEDSVFMRDENERREYVLSQDGLIYQGTCDYIYSIPWNFGQFEDEVLAICLNMLDINPKHLRDQNRDCSRRNDPVYIGRVVSAMVNCNDEDRGVLFGRWDNRYEDGMSPMAWIGSVDILKRWKKFGCQPVKYGQCWVFAAVACTVMRCLGIPSRVVTNYNSAHDTNANLTIDRYINERGEQERQSWDKIWNFHCWVESWMARPDLADGYDGWQVLDPTPQEKSEGVYCCGPAPVKAIKEGDMLPKYDIPFIFAEVNADVVYWVVQGDGVQKQSIRSSDVGKFISTKSVGKDSREDITHNYKYPEGSEEERAVFEKAEHQKKSIGEEDEGLHLRIKVSEGANKGSDFDVFAVVNNNTDEERVCRVTLCARATSHNGTLGPQCGLSDPVDINIEPRAEKRVPLSILYEEYRDKLTQDNLIKVVALLKDHQTGDVIVAVRDIYVENPPIKIRILGEPMQNRKLVAEISLVNPLTVPLNGCVFVVEGTGLTEGQLVKELEEPVEPQAEAKFRMDLMPRLSGLQKLMVDFESDQLTGVKGYRNVIIAPQPL
;
A
#
# COMPACT_ATOMS: atom_id res chain seq x y z
N MET A 1 -25.67 33.24 32.77
CA MET A 1 -24.70 33.00 31.68
C MET A 1 -24.37 31.52 31.78
N THR A 2 -24.44 30.79 30.67
CA THR A 2 -23.96 29.41 30.65
C THR A 2 -22.44 29.46 30.74
N ASP A 3 -21.85 28.78 31.71
CA ASP A 3 -20.38 28.73 31.87
C ASP A 3 -19.70 27.89 30.78
N CYS A 4 -20.49 27.28 29.88
CA CYS A 4 -20.04 26.49 28.75
C CYS A 4 -20.38 27.18 27.41
N PRO A 5 -19.43 27.21 26.45
CA PRO A 5 -19.69 27.68 25.09
C PRO A 5 -20.70 26.80 24.35
N GLU A 6 -21.45 27.39 23.41
CA GLU A 6 -22.34 26.66 22.52
C GLU A 6 -21.53 25.95 21.43
N GLU A 7 -21.70 24.63 21.29
CA GLU A 7 -20.91 23.81 20.36
C GLU A 7 -21.47 23.80 18.93
N SER A 8 -22.70 24.29 18.71
CA SER A 8 -23.35 24.30 17.39
C SER A 8 -22.79 25.36 16.42
N CYS A 9 -22.06 26.33 16.94
CA CYS A 9 -21.54 27.48 16.19
C CYS A 9 -20.24 28.01 16.83
N TRP A 10 -19.64 29.02 16.19
CA TRP A 10 -18.51 29.73 16.80
C TRP A 10 -19.00 30.52 18.00
N SER A 11 -18.51 30.19 19.20
CA SER A 11 -18.92 30.85 20.43
C SER A 11 -17.72 31.14 21.34
N ALA A 12 -17.86 32.18 22.16
CA ALA A 12 -16.84 32.60 23.11
C ALA A 12 -17.49 32.94 24.45
N VAL A 13 -16.96 32.40 25.55
CA VAL A 13 -17.48 32.60 26.90
C VAL A 13 -16.35 32.98 27.85
N VAL A 14 -16.59 33.99 28.68
CA VAL A 14 -15.65 34.37 29.75
C VAL A 14 -15.69 33.31 30.83
N GLN A 15 -14.54 32.69 31.12
CA GLN A 15 -14.40 31.70 32.18
C GLN A 15 -14.00 32.34 33.51
N GLN A 16 -13.06 33.28 33.44
CA GLN A 16 -12.52 33.94 34.63
C GLN A 16 -12.05 35.35 34.26
N GLN A 17 -12.17 36.25 35.23
CA GLN A 17 -11.54 37.57 35.17
C GLN A 17 -10.69 37.76 36.43
N ASP A 18 -9.43 38.12 36.25
CA ASP A 18 -8.52 38.49 37.33
C ASP A 18 -7.89 39.84 37.02
N GLY A 19 -8.42 40.90 37.66
CA GLY A 19 -8.07 42.28 37.35
C GLY A 19 -8.28 42.63 35.87
N GLU A 20 -7.18 42.91 35.18
CA GLU A 20 -7.13 43.25 33.76
C GLU A 20 -6.95 42.02 32.84
N SER A 21 -6.79 40.82 33.40
CA SER A 21 -6.67 39.57 32.63
C SER A 21 -8.02 38.88 32.48
N LEU A 22 -8.35 38.50 31.25
CA LEU A 22 -9.58 37.78 30.90
C LEU A 22 -9.25 36.40 30.33
N ALA A 23 -9.74 35.34 30.97
CA ALA A 23 -9.70 33.99 30.42
C ALA A 23 -10.99 33.74 29.63
N VAL A 24 -10.85 33.46 28.34
CA VAL A 24 -11.97 33.21 27.41
C VAL A 24 -11.85 31.81 26.85
N SER A 25 -12.95 31.04 26.92
CA SER A 25 -13.09 29.78 26.21
C SER A 25 -13.72 30.04 24.85
N LEU A 26 -13.07 29.57 23.77
CA LEU A 26 -13.60 29.60 22.41
C LEU A 26 -14.00 28.19 21.99
N CYS A 27 -15.12 28.07 21.29
CA CYS A 27 -15.57 26.82 20.69
C CYS A 27 -15.85 27.02 19.20
N SER A 28 -15.42 26.05 18.40
CA SER A 28 -15.74 25.95 16.97
C SER A 28 -16.78 24.87 16.74
N PRO A 29 -17.67 25.00 15.75
CA PRO A 29 -18.62 23.95 15.44
C PRO A 29 -17.90 22.69 14.89
N PRO A 30 -18.44 21.47 15.10
CA PRO A 30 -17.85 20.22 14.59
C PRO A 30 -17.71 20.17 13.07
N ASN A 31 -18.51 20.94 12.35
CA ASN A 31 -18.46 21.06 10.89
C ASN A 31 -17.70 22.32 10.42
N ALA A 32 -16.87 22.91 11.28
CA ALA A 32 -15.98 23.99 10.87
C ALA A 32 -15.03 23.53 9.77
N ARG A 33 -14.60 24.47 8.93
CA ARG A 33 -13.68 24.17 7.82
C ARG A 33 -12.29 23.97 8.40
N ILE A 34 -11.55 22.96 7.95
CA ILE A 34 -10.15 22.83 8.36
C ILE A 34 -9.27 23.83 7.62
N GLY A 35 -8.15 24.22 8.24
CA GLY A 35 -7.16 25.10 7.62
C GLY A 35 -6.62 26.18 8.56
N ARG A 36 -5.99 27.20 7.97
CA ARG A 36 -5.44 28.35 8.70
C ARG A 36 -6.55 29.37 8.95
N TYR A 37 -6.62 29.84 10.19
CA TYR A 37 -7.55 30.87 10.66
C TYR A 37 -6.78 32.06 11.22
N SER A 38 -7.34 33.25 11.01
CA SER A 38 -6.90 34.50 11.63
C SER A 38 -7.96 34.92 12.65
N LEU A 39 -7.55 35.13 13.90
CA LEU A 39 -8.42 35.54 15.00
C LEU A 39 -8.26 37.05 15.26
N THR A 40 -9.36 37.78 15.11
CA THR A 40 -9.44 39.22 15.34
C THR A 40 -10.48 39.52 16.42
N LEU A 41 -10.12 40.37 17.38
CA LEU A 41 -11.00 40.87 18.43
C LEU A 41 -11.49 42.27 18.06
N GLU A 42 -12.80 42.41 17.90
CA GLU A 42 -13.45 43.72 17.80
C GLU A 42 -13.99 44.12 19.17
N ALA A 43 -13.39 45.15 19.78
CA ALA A 43 -13.81 45.69 21.06
C ALA A 43 -14.51 47.03 20.85
N CYS A 44 -15.75 47.14 21.33
CA CYS A 44 -16.52 48.38 21.30
C CYS A 44 -16.72 48.88 22.74
N THR A 45 -16.18 50.06 23.04
CA THR A 45 -16.42 50.79 24.28
C THR A 45 -17.16 52.08 23.96
N ASP A 46 -18.36 52.24 24.49
CA ASP A 46 -19.29 53.33 24.18
C ASP A 46 -19.57 53.50 22.66
N TYR A 47 -18.97 54.51 22.02
CA TYR A 47 -19.14 54.85 20.61
C TYR A 47 -17.88 54.61 19.75
N GLN A 48 -16.79 54.12 20.36
CA GLN A 48 -15.52 53.87 19.66
C GLN A 48 -15.27 52.36 19.58
N GLY A 49 -15.26 51.85 18.34
CA GLY A 49 -14.83 50.49 18.03
C GLY A 49 -13.35 50.44 17.69
N SER A 50 -12.65 49.46 18.24
CA SER A 50 -11.25 49.13 17.91
C SER A 50 -11.16 47.66 17.50
N SER A 51 -10.29 47.36 16.54
CA SER A 51 -10.05 46.00 16.05
C SER A 51 -8.61 45.60 16.32
N TYR A 52 -8.40 44.42 16.89
CA TYR A 52 -7.10 43.91 17.32
C TYR A 52 -6.86 42.52 16.75
N GLN A 53 -5.76 42.33 16.04
CA GLN A 53 -5.34 41.00 15.60
C GLN A 53 -4.75 40.24 16.78
N ILE A 54 -5.38 39.13 17.18
CA ILE A 54 -4.96 38.32 18.33
C ILE A 54 -3.88 37.33 17.90
N GLY A 55 -4.05 36.70 16.74
CA GLY A 55 -3.09 35.75 16.18
C GLY A 55 -3.73 34.80 15.19
N ASP A 56 -2.95 33.83 14.74
CA ASP A 56 -3.38 32.80 13.80
C ASP A 56 -3.40 31.42 14.48
N PHE A 57 -4.31 30.55 14.04
CA PHE A 57 -4.38 29.17 14.49
C PHE A 57 -4.73 28.22 13.34
N ILE A 58 -4.51 26.93 13.54
CA ILE A 58 -4.88 25.89 12.59
C ILE A 58 -6.01 25.07 13.20
N LEU A 59 -7.07 24.87 12.43
CA LEU A 59 -8.16 23.96 12.77
C LEU A 59 -8.06 22.69 11.94
N LEU A 60 -8.18 21.53 12.58
CA LEU A 60 -8.11 20.20 11.97
C LEU A 60 -9.41 19.44 12.25
N PHE A 61 -9.60 18.30 11.58
CA PHE A 61 -10.68 17.38 11.93
C PHE A 61 -10.45 16.81 13.33
N ASN A 62 -11.54 16.50 14.04
CA ASN A 62 -11.49 16.04 15.42
C ASN A 62 -12.14 14.66 15.59
N PRO A 63 -11.36 13.57 15.47
CA PRO A 63 -11.90 12.22 15.64
C PRO A 63 -12.25 11.88 17.10
N TRP A 64 -12.00 12.79 18.06
CA TRP A 64 -12.48 12.67 19.45
C TRP A 64 -13.87 13.26 19.67
N HIS A 65 -14.39 14.08 18.76
CA HIS A 65 -15.67 14.75 18.95
C HIS A 65 -16.82 13.92 18.38
N PRO A 66 -17.84 13.51 19.16
CA PRO A 66 -18.91 12.62 18.70
C PRO A 66 -19.74 13.12 17.52
N GLU A 67 -19.84 14.44 17.36
CA GLU A 67 -20.58 15.07 16.25
C GLU A 67 -19.70 15.38 15.03
N ASP A 68 -18.38 15.14 15.10
CA ASP A 68 -17.52 15.29 13.93
C ASP A 68 -17.73 14.09 12.98
N SER A 69 -17.79 14.38 11.69
CA SER A 69 -17.85 13.40 10.61
C SER A 69 -16.76 12.33 10.64
N VAL A 70 -15.62 12.57 11.29
CA VAL A 70 -14.53 11.58 11.43
C VAL A 70 -14.45 10.93 12.80
N PHE A 71 -15.50 11.05 13.63
CA PHE A 71 -15.52 10.50 14.97
C PHE A 71 -15.22 9.00 14.98
N MET A 72 -14.23 8.62 15.79
CA MET A 72 -13.84 7.22 16.00
C MET A 72 -13.90 6.90 17.49
N ARG A 73 -14.77 5.97 17.85
CA ARG A 73 -15.11 5.73 19.26
C ARG A 73 -13.96 5.13 20.06
N ASP A 74 -13.24 4.18 19.49
CA ASP A 74 -12.17 3.46 20.20
C ASP A 74 -10.91 4.34 20.34
N GLU A 75 -10.36 4.40 21.56
CA GLU A 75 -9.16 5.20 21.84
C GLU A 75 -7.90 4.58 21.22
N ASN A 76 -7.78 3.25 21.20
CA ASN A 76 -6.60 2.61 20.63
C ASN A 76 -6.58 2.75 19.10
N GLU A 77 -7.75 2.65 18.45
CA GLU A 77 -7.90 2.92 17.02
C GLU A 77 -7.53 4.37 16.69
N ARG A 78 -8.00 5.36 17.46
CA ARG A 78 -7.57 6.76 17.26
C ARG A 78 -6.07 6.94 17.42
N ARG A 79 -5.47 6.30 18.43
CA ARG A 79 -4.01 6.33 18.63
C ARG A 79 -3.26 5.71 17.45
N GLU A 80 -3.72 4.59 16.90
CA GLU A 80 -3.10 3.94 15.74
C GLU A 80 -3.30 4.74 14.45
N TYR A 81 -4.53 5.15 14.17
CA TYR A 81 -4.95 5.66 12.87
C TYR A 81 -4.82 7.17 12.73
N VAL A 82 -4.48 7.90 13.81
CA VAL A 82 -4.23 9.35 13.78
C VAL A 82 -2.86 9.69 14.37
N LEU A 83 -2.52 9.15 15.55
CA LEU A 83 -1.34 9.59 16.30
C LEU A 83 -0.06 8.79 16.01
N SER A 84 -0.18 7.53 15.56
CA SER A 84 0.99 6.71 15.25
C SER A 84 1.72 7.26 14.03
N GLN A 85 3.02 7.55 14.19
CA GLN A 85 3.85 8.16 13.15
C GLN A 85 4.67 7.15 12.37
N ASP A 86 4.79 5.92 12.87
CA ASP A 86 5.38 4.79 12.17
C ASP A 86 4.30 3.75 11.85
N GLY A 87 4.59 2.93 10.85
CA GLY A 87 3.71 1.85 10.41
C GLY A 87 4.43 0.74 9.67
N LEU A 88 3.64 -0.20 9.20
CA LEU A 88 4.06 -1.33 8.39
C LEU A 88 3.20 -1.37 7.13
N ILE A 89 3.85 -1.53 5.97
CA ILE A 89 3.17 -1.75 4.70
C ILE A 89 3.50 -3.16 4.24
N TYR A 90 2.47 -3.92 3.87
CA TYR A 90 2.65 -5.32 3.46
C TYR A 90 2.93 -5.40 1.97
N GLN A 91 3.87 -6.26 1.59
CA GLN A 91 4.32 -6.49 0.22
C GLN A 91 4.64 -7.98 0.00
N GLY A 92 5.10 -8.31 -1.20
CA GLY A 92 5.49 -9.66 -1.59
C GLY A 92 4.41 -10.33 -2.43
N THR A 93 4.02 -11.55 -2.05
CA THR A 93 2.98 -12.31 -2.75
C THR A 93 1.98 -12.85 -1.74
N CYS A 94 0.82 -13.32 -2.22
CA CYS A 94 -0.18 -13.95 -1.35
C CYS A 94 0.37 -15.20 -0.62
N ASP A 95 1.40 -15.86 -1.17
CA ASP A 95 2.08 -17.00 -0.56
C ASP A 95 3.22 -16.61 0.40
N TYR A 96 3.79 -15.42 0.24
CA TYR A 96 4.90 -14.91 1.05
C TYR A 96 4.70 -13.42 1.33
N ILE A 97 3.97 -13.14 2.41
CA ILE A 97 3.69 -11.79 2.86
C ILE A 97 4.78 -11.34 3.82
N TYR A 98 5.49 -10.27 3.46
CA TYR A 98 6.39 -9.58 4.36
C TYR A 98 5.93 -8.14 4.58
N SER A 99 6.51 -7.48 5.58
CA SER A 99 6.22 -6.07 5.88
C SER A 99 7.47 -5.23 5.71
N ILE A 100 7.29 -4.04 5.14
CA ILE A 100 8.29 -2.99 5.16
C ILE A 100 7.90 -1.93 6.20
N PRO A 101 8.85 -1.42 6.98
CA PRO A 101 8.59 -0.32 7.89
C PRO A 101 8.44 1.00 7.12
N TRP A 102 7.60 1.90 7.63
CA TRP A 102 7.40 3.22 7.02
C TRP A 102 7.27 4.33 8.07
N ASN A 103 7.99 5.44 7.88
CA ASN A 103 7.78 6.68 8.64
C ASN A 103 6.70 7.54 7.98
N PHE A 104 5.49 7.58 8.54
CA PHE A 104 4.50 8.58 8.14
C PHE A 104 4.94 9.98 8.62
N GLY A 105 5.33 10.09 9.89
CA GLY A 105 5.93 11.32 10.44
C GLY A 105 5.04 12.57 10.30
N GLN A 106 3.72 12.42 10.45
CA GLN A 106 2.77 13.52 10.26
C GLN A 106 2.97 14.72 11.21
N PHE A 107 3.66 14.53 12.34
CA PHE A 107 4.00 15.59 13.29
C PHE A 107 5.46 16.05 13.20
N GLU A 108 6.22 15.54 12.23
CA GLU A 108 7.56 16.06 11.94
C GLU A 108 7.46 17.51 11.43
N ASP A 109 8.52 18.27 11.68
CA ASP A 109 8.53 19.70 11.38
C ASP A 109 8.22 19.98 9.90
N GLU A 110 7.50 21.08 9.64
CA GLU A 110 6.94 21.50 8.35
C GLU A 110 5.84 20.63 7.74
N VAL A 111 5.65 19.35 8.15
CA VAL A 111 4.73 18.43 7.46
C VAL A 111 3.30 18.96 7.42
N LEU A 112 2.76 19.44 8.54
CA LEU A 112 1.44 20.07 8.58
C LEU A 112 1.33 21.29 7.66
N ALA A 113 2.36 22.14 7.62
CA ALA A 113 2.35 23.31 6.76
C ALA A 113 2.33 22.92 5.27
N ILE A 114 3.02 21.83 4.90
CA ILE A 114 3.06 21.24 3.56
C ILE A 114 1.70 20.64 3.19
N CYS A 115 1.06 19.88 4.09
CA CYS A 115 -0.28 19.31 3.88
C CYS A 115 -1.32 20.41 3.62
N LEU A 116 -1.31 21.49 4.39
CA LEU A 116 -2.20 22.63 4.15
C LEU A 116 -1.88 23.34 2.83
N ASN A 117 -0.60 23.50 2.49
CA ASN A 117 -0.19 24.05 1.19
C ASN A 117 -0.67 23.19 0.02
N MET A 118 -0.69 21.86 0.16
CA MET A 118 -1.25 20.95 -0.85
C MET A 118 -2.71 21.27 -1.15
N LEU A 119 -3.52 21.52 -0.12
CA LEU A 119 -4.90 21.95 -0.31
C LEU A 119 -4.97 23.31 -1.02
N ASP A 120 -4.08 24.25 -0.72
CA ASP A 120 -4.11 25.60 -1.32
C ASP A 120 -3.61 25.65 -2.78
N ILE A 121 -2.88 24.63 -3.24
CA ILE A 121 -2.40 24.59 -4.63
C ILE A 121 -3.17 23.64 -5.53
N ASN A 122 -4.19 22.96 -5.00
CA ASN A 122 -4.98 21.99 -5.75
C ASN A 122 -5.81 22.67 -6.88
N PRO A 123 -6.08 21.99 -8.01
CA PRO A 123 -6.80 22.58 -9.14
C PRO A 123 -8.18 23.18 -8.83
N LYS A 124 -8.89 22.67 -7.82
CA LYS A 124 -10.19 23.22 -7.41
C LYS A 124 -10.01 24.55 -6.68
N HIS A 125 -8.98 24.67 -5.83
CA HIS A 125 -8.63 25.91 -5.14
C HIS A 125 -8.17 27.00 -6.11
N LEU A 126 -7.27 26.66 -7.04
CA LEU A 126 -6.76 27.64 -8.02
C LEU A 126 -7.86 28.18 -8.93
N ARG A 127 -8.90 27.39 -9.17
CA ARG A 127 -10.06 27.77 -9.98
C ARG A 127 -11.06 28.63 -9.20
N ASP A 128 -11.35 28.24 -7.97
CA ASP A 128 -12.29 28.95 -7.09
C ASP A 128 -11.94 28.69 -5.62
N GLN A 129 -11.13 29.59 -5.07
CA GLN A 129 -10.65 29.52 -3.69
C GLN A 129 -11.80 29.51 -2.67
N ASN A 130 -12.83 30.33 -2.88
CA ASN A 130 -13.95 30.43 -1.95
C ASN A 130 -14.75 29.12 -1.92
N ARG A 131 -15.01 28.54 -3.10
CA ARG A 131 -15.73 27.27 -3.21
C ARG A 131 -14.92 26.11 -2.63
N ASP A 132 -13.62 26.02 -2.91
CA ASP A 132 -12.75 25.00 -2.33
C ASP A 132 -12.72 25.11 -0.81
N CYS A 133 -12.37 26.29 -0.25
CA CYS A 133 -12.32 26.53 1.18
C CYS A 133 -13.67 26.24 1.88
N SER A 134 -14.80 26.55 1.23
CA SER A 134 -16.12 26.29 1.80
C SER A 134 -16.44 24.81 2.00
N ARG A 135 -15.77 23.92 1.25
CA ARG A 135 -15.97 22.46 1.28
C ARG A 135 -14.93 21.73 2.12
N ARG A 136 -13.96 22.44 2.71
CA ARG A 136 -12.92 21.84 3.58
C ARG A 136 -13.44 21.46 4.96
N ASN A 137 -14.74 21.51 5.20
CA ASN A 137 -15.38 20.90 6.36
C ASN A 137 -15.81 19.44 6.10
N ASP A 138 -15.67 18.95 4.87
CA ASP A 138 -16.13 17.63 4.44
C ASP A 138 -14.93 16.69 4.22
N PRO A 139 -14.78 15.61 5.01
CA PRO A 139 -13.67 14.67 4.85
C PRO A 139 -13.75 13.91 3.51
N VAL A 140 -14.94 13.74 2.92
CA VAL A 140 -15.12 13.13 1.59
C VAL A 140 -14.45 14.00 0.53
N TYR A 141 -14.68 15.31 0.60
CA TYR A 141 -14.05 16.28 -0.30
C TYR A 141 -12.53 16.29 -0.13
N ILE A 142 -12.05 16.35 1.11
CA ILE A 142 -10.61 16.36 1.42
C ILE A 142 -9.94 15.08 0.93
N GLY A 143 -10.52 13.91 1.21
CA GLY A 143 -9.99 12.62 0.74
C GLY A 143 -9.84 12.58 -0.78
N ARG A 144 -10.85 13.05 -1.52
CA ARG A 144 -10.80 13.09 -2.99
C ARG A 144 -9.79 14.11 -3.53
N VAL A 145 -9.58 15.24 -2.86
CA VAL A 145 -8.52 16.20 -3.21
C VAL A 145 -7.14 15.60 -2.96
N VAL A 146 -6.94 14.93 -1.81
CA VAL A 146 -5.67 14.29 -1.46
C VAL A 146 -5.34 13.14 -2.42
N SER A 147 -6.30 12.27 -2.73
CA SER A 147 -6.12 11.17 -3.72
C SER A 147 -5.62 11.71 -5.07
N ALA A 148 -6.20 12.82 -5.55
CA ALA A 148 -5.73 13.48 -6.77
C ALA A 148 -4.32 14.09 -6.61
N MET A 149 -4.11 14.89 -5.57
CA MET A 149 -2.88 15.67 -5.40
C MET A 149 -1.64 14.84 -5.06
N VAL A 150 -1.80 13.59 -4.62
CA VAL A 150 -0.66 12.73 -4.27
C VAL A 150 0.06 12.23 -5.52
N ASN A 151 -0.64 12.03 -6.64
CA ASN A 151 -0.01 11.77 -7.94
C ASN A 151 0.02 13.06 -8.79
N CYS A 152 0.88 13.12 -9.82
CA CYS A 152 1.02 14.31 -10.66
C CYS A 152 0.51 14.14 -12.10
N ASN A 153 -0.36 13.17 -12.35
CA ASN A 153 -0.67 12.73 -13.72
C ASN A 153 -1.60 13.69 -14.48
N ASP A 154 -2.23 14.65 -13.80
CA ASP A 154 -3.05 15.69 -14.43
C ASP A 154 -2.29 17.02 -14.63
N GLU A 155 -0.96 16.99 -14.58
CA GLU A 155 -0.08 18.16 -14.73
C GLU A 155 -0.38 19.29 -13.71
N ASP A 156 -0.87 18.90 -12.54
CA ASP A 156 -1.48 19.77 -11.52
C ASP A 156 -0.56 20.06 -10.32
N ARG A 157 0.74 19.83 -10.48
CA ARG A 157 1.77 19.95 -9.42
C ARG A 157 1.59 18.97 -8.26
N GLY A 158 1.00 17.79 -8.52
CA GLY A 158 0.91 16.73 -7.53
C GLY A 158 2.27 16.25 -6.99
N VAL A 159 2.23 15.48 -5.90
CA VAL A 159 3.42 15.19 -5.06
C VAL A 159 4.41 14.25 -5.76
N LEU A 160 3.94 13.13 -6.28
CA LEU A 160 4.80 12.04 -6.76
C LEU A 160 4.62 11.80 -8.26
N PHE A 161 5.75 11.56 -8.93
CA PHE A 161 5.78 11.04 -10.30
C PHE A 161 5.86 9.51 -10.27
N GLY A 162 4.87 8.85 -10.84
CA GLY A 162 4.80 7.38 -10.91
C GLY A 162 5.69 6.78 -12.01
N ARG A 163 6.45 5.73 -11.69
CA ARG A 163 7.27 5.02 -12.70
C ARG A 163 7.44 3.53 -12.39
N TRP A 164 7.18 2.68 -13.39
CA TRP A 164 7.16 1.21 -13.27
C TRP A 164 8.03 0.49 -14.31
N ASP A 165 8.93 1.19 -15.01
CA ASP A 165 9.80 0.60 -16.04
C ASP A 165 11.14 0.10 -15.50
N ASN A 166 11.30 0.04 -14.17
CA ASN A 166 12.52 -0.37 -13.46
C ASN A 166 13.77 0.47 -13.80
N ARG A 167 13.59 1.72 -14.25
CA ARG A 167 14.66 2.67 -14.55
C ARG A 167 14.47 3.95 -13.75
N TYR A 168 15.36 4.19 -12.79
CA TYR A 168 15.21 5.24 -11.78
C TYR A 168 16.45 6.13 -11.64
N GLU A 169 17.36 6.11 -12.61
CA GLU A 169 18.68 6.74 -12.54
C GLU A 169 18.62 8.27 -12.38
N ASP A 170 17.54 8.91 -12.84
CA ASP A 170 17.28 10.34 -12.72
C ASP A 170 16.39 10.72 -11.52
N GLY A 171 16.18 9.80 -10.59
CA GLY A 171 15.37 9.99 -9.39
C GLY A 171 15.73 9.02 -8.27
N MET A 172 14.81 8.83 -7.33
CA MET A 172 14.93 7.82 -6.29
C MET A 172 14.10 6.59 -6.68
N SER A 173 14.67 5.39 -6.50
CA SER A 173 13.90 4.15 -6.63
C SER A 173 12.69 4.20 -5.67
N PRO A 174 11.50 3.77 -6.14
CA PRO A 174 10.33 3.62 -5.27
C PRO A 174 10.57 2.70 -4.05
N MET A 175 11.45 1.71 -4.18
CA MET A 175 11.80 0.79 -3.09
C MET A 175 12.74 1.42 -2.07
N ALA A 176 13.55 2.43 -2.43
CA ALA A 176 14.52 3.05 -1.52
C ALA A 176 13.85 3.95 -0.46
N TRP A 177 12.63 4.43 -0.70
CA TRP A 177 11.91 5.24 0.29
C TRP A 177 11.65 4.46 1.59
N ILE A 178 11.82 5.14 2.73
CA ILE A 178 11.50 4.62 4.07
C ILE A 178 10.47 5.47 4.82
N GLY A 179 10.01 6.56 4.22
CA GLY A 179 9.11 7.50 4.86
C GLY A 179 8.54 8.57 3.94
N SER A 180 7.41 9.13 4.35
CA SER A 180 6.69 10.19 3.63
C SER A 180 7.25 11.59 3.90
N VAL A 181 7.94 11.78 5.02
CA VAL A 181 8.48 13.07 5.47
C VAL A 181 9.44 13.66 4.44
N ASP A 182 10.43 12.89 3.99
CA ASP A 182 11.42 13.35 3.01
C ASP A 182 10.77 13.63 1.64
N ILE A 183 9.79 12.82 1.22
CA ILE A 183 9.02 13.04 -0.02
C ILE A 183 8.31 14.40 0.03
N LEU A 184 7.54 14.66 1.09
CA LEU A 184 6.78 15.90 1.25
C LEU A 184 7.70 17.13 1.34
N LYS A 185 8.80 17.02 2.09
CA LYS A 185 9.80 18.09 2.21
C LYS A 185 10.49 18.37 0.89
N ARG A 186 10.89 17.35 0.12
CA ARG A 186 11.47 17.51 -1.22
C ARG A 186 10.48 18.21 -2.14
N TRP A 187 9.23 17.75 -2.18
CA TRP A 187 8.19 18.36 -3.00
C TRP A 187 8.05 19.86 -2.70
N LYS A 188 7.92 20.24 -1.43
CA LYS A 188 7.82 21.65 -1.04
C LYS A 188 9.09 22.44 -1.36
N LYS A 189 10.26 21.91 -1.02
CA LYS A 189 11.58 22.53 -1.23
C LYS A 189 11.85 22.85 -2.70
N PHE A 190 11.44 21.96 -3.59
CA PHE A 190 11.62 22.12 -5.04
C PHE A 190 10.42 22.78 -5.73
N GLY A 191 9.70 23.66 -5.02
CA GLY A 191 8.66 24.49 -5.62
C GLY A 191 7.40 23.72 -6.02
N CYS A 192 7.06 22.65 -5.30
CA CYS A 192 5.94 21.75 -5.59
C CYS A 192 6.08 21.04 -6.94
N GLN A 193 7.30 20.74 -7.35
CA GLN A 193 7.58 19.89 -8.52
C GLN A 193 7.47 18.41 -8.13
N PRO A 194 6.92 17.55 -9.00
CA PRO A 194 6.75 16.13 -8.70
C PRO A 194 8.05 15.44 -8.28
N VAL A 195 8.00 14.72 -7.16
CA VAL A 195 9.11 13.95 -6.62
C VAL A 195 9.21 12.62 -7.35
N LYS A 196 10.40 12.32 -7.86
CA LYS A 196 10.72 11.10 -8.59
C LYS A 196 11.36 10.07 -7.64
N TYR A 197 10.89 8.83 -7.52
CA TYR A 197 9.72 8.20 -8.12
C TYR A 197 8.84 7.52 -7.08
N GLY A 198 7.56 7.33 -7.39
CA GLY A 198 6.59 6.61 -6.54
C GLY A 198 5.97 5.40 -7.23
N GLN A 199 5.51 4.45 -6.42
CA GLN A 199 4.64 3.31 -6.79
C GLN A 199 3.50 3.19 -5.77
N CYS A 200 2.56 2.27 -5.95
CA CYS A 200 1.28 2.26 -5.20
C CYS A 200 1.44 2.40 -3.68
N TRP A 201 2.35 1.67 -3.05
CA TRP A 201 2.60 1.80 -1.61
C TRP A 201 3.15 3.17 -1.20
N VAL A 202 3.96 3.81 -2.04
CA VAL A 202 4.50 5.15 -1.79
C VAL A 202 3.39 6.18 -1.86
N PHE A 203 2.52 6.08 -2.88
CA PHE A 203 1.34 6.95 -2.99
C PHE A 203 0.42 6.75 -1.78
N ALA A 204 0.06 5.50 -1.45
CA ALA A 204 -0.78 5.18 -0.31
C ALA A 204 -0.20 5.69 1.01
N ALA A 205 1.11 5.55 1.22
CA ALA A 205 1.74 5.99 2.46
C ALA A 205 1.80 7.53 2.60
N VAL A 206 2.06 8.25 1.50
CA VAL A 206 1.98 9.72 1.48
C VAL A 206 0.54 10.19 1.71
N ALA A 207 -0.45 9.58 1.05
CA ALA A 207 -1.85 9.90 1.28
C ALA A 207 -2.26 9.66 2.73
N CYS A 208 -1.88 8.51 3.31
CA CYS A 208 -2.12 8.20 4.72
C CYS A 208 -1.50 9.25 5.65
N THR A 209 -0.25 9.67 5.38
CA THR A 209 0.42 10.74 6.13
C THR A 209 -0.37 12.04 6.11
N VAL A 210 -0.82 12.48 4.92
CA VAL A 210 -1.59 13.71 4.77
C VAL A 210 -2.93 13.61 5.48
N MET A 211 -3.66 12.50 5.34
CA MET A 211 -4.96 12.32 5.99
C MET A 211 -4.83 12.31 7.51
N ARG A 212 -3.86 11.58 8.07
CA ARG A 212 -3.54 11.58 9.51
C ARG A 212 -3.17 12.97 10.02
N CYS A 213 -2.35 13.70 9.26
CA CYS A 213 -1.94 15.06 9.58
C CYS A 213 -3.12 16.04 9.66
N LEU A 214 -4.13 15.84 8.80
CA LEU A 214 -5.34 16.66 8.78
C LEU A 214 -6.39 16.23 9.82
N GLY A 215 -6.11 15.18 10.60
CA GLY A 215 -6.99 14.66 11.65
C GLY A 215 -8.00 13.60 11.18
N ILE A 216 -7.90 13.10 9.95
CA ILE A 216 -8.77 12.05 9.44
C ILE A 216 -8.12 10.69 9.77
N PRO A 217 -8.78 9.78 10.53
CA PRO A 217 -8.21 8.48 10.83
C PRO A 217 -8.02 7.65 9.57
N SER A 218 -6.80 7.19 9.31
CA SER A 218 -6.45 6.48 8.08
C SER A 218 -5.46 5.34 8.30
N ARG A 219 -5.56 4.31 7.46
CA ARG A 219 -4.64 3.16 7.41
C ARG A 219 -4.31 2.75 5.98
N VAL A 220 -3.07 2.31 5.77
CA VAL A 220 -2.65 1.72 4.48
C VAL A 220 -3.16 0.29 4.41
N VAL A 221 -3.68 -0.10 3.25
CA VAL A 221 -4.19 -1.43 2.95
C VAL A 221 -3.44 -1.99 1.75
N THR A 222 -3.07 -3.27 1.84
CA THR A 222 -2.49 -4.03 0.73
C THR A 222 -3.47 -5.11 0.29
N ASN A 223 -3.80 -5.15 -1.00
CA ASN A 223 -4.56 -6.23 -1.63
C ASN A 223 -3.64 -7.10 -2.48
N TYR A 224 -3.63 -8.42 -2.29
CA TYR A 224 -2.83 -9.34 -3.10
C TYR A 224 -3.62 -9.89 -4.28
N ASN A 225 -2.93 -10.14 -5.39
CA ASN A 225 -3.54 -10.46 -6.68
C ASN A 225 -4.62 -9.41 -7.06
N SER A 226 -4.28 -8.13 -6.94
CA SER A 226 -5.21 -7.03 -7.25
C SER A 226 -5.42 -6.96 -8.76
N ALA A 227 -6.67 -7.08 -9.19
CA ALA A 227 -7.00 -6.93 -10.59
C ALA A 227 -6.99 -5.45 -10.98
N HIS A 228 -6.60 -5.18 -12.22
CA HIS A 228 -6.77 -3.88 -12.86
C HIS A 228 -7.55 -4.13 -14.14
N ASP A 229 -8.87 -4.16 -14.01
CA ASP A 229 -9.83 -4.35 -15.09
C ASP A 229 -10.05 -3.02 -15.82
N THR A 230 -9.63 -2.96 -17.09
CA THR A 230 -9.71 -1.75 -17.92
C THR A 230 -11.03 -1.61 -18.68
N ASN A 231 -11.87 -2.63 -18.67
CA ASN A 231 -13.12 -2.66 -19.45
C ASN A 231 -14.38 -2.86 -18.58
N ALA A 232 -14.20 -3.04 -17.26
CA ALA A 232 -15.24 -3.17 -16.24
C ALA A 232 -16.21 -4.34 -16.49
N ASN A 233 -15.71 -5.44 -17.08
CA ASN A 233 -16.49 -6.66 -17.29
C ASN A 233 -16.29 -7.71 -16.17
N LEU A 234 -15.50 -7.39 -15.13
CA LEU A 234 -15.17 -8.27 -13.99
C LEU A 234 -14.41 -9.54 -14.38
N THR A 235 -13.82 -9.59 -15.57
CA THR A 235 -13.04 -10.72 -16.07
C THR A 235 -11.70 -10.24 -16.65
N ILE A 236 -10.62 -10.88 -16.22
CA ILE A 236 -9.25 -10.58 -16.66
C ILE A 236 -8.80 -11.68 -17.62
N ASP A 237 -8.77 -11.35 -18.92
CA ASP A 237 -8.37 -12.29 -19.95
C ASP A 237 -6.84 -12.34 -20.13
N ARG A 238 -6.28 -13.55 -20.08
CA ARG A 238 -4.85 -13.85 -20.25
C ARG A 238 -4.61 -14.82 -21.38
N TYR A 239 -3.92 -14.39 -22.43
CA TYR A 239 -3.60 -15.24 -23.57
C TYR A 239 -2.17 -15.78 -23.47
N ILE A 240 -2.03 -17.10 -23.40
CA ILE A 240 -0.73 -17.80 -23.36
C ILE A 240 -0.64 -18.85 -24.46
N ASN A 241 0.56 -19.20 -24.90
CA ASN A 241 0.80 -20.27 -25.86
C ASN A 241 1.05 -21.64 -25.17
N GLU A 242 1.26 -22.70 -25.94
CA GLU A 242 1.52 -24.06 -25.43
C GLU A 242 2.86 -24.21 -24.68
N ARG A 243 3.70 -23.16 -24.63
CA ARG A 243 4.92 -23.10 -23.80
C ARG A 243 4.70 -22.31 -22.50
N GLY A 244 3.49 -21.79 -22.28
CA GLY A 244 3.18 -20.91 -21.15
C GLY A 244 3.68 -19.48 -21.33
N GLU A 245 4.13 -19.09 -22.53
CA GLU A 245 4.54 -17.72 -22.82
C GLU A 245 3.32 -16.87 -23.19
N GLN A 246 3.37 -15.58 -22.88
CA GLN A 246 2.31 -14.65 -23.24
C GLN A 246 2.24 -14.46 -24.76
N GLU A 247 1.09 -14.79 -25.35
CA GLU A 247 0.85 -14.73 -26.79
C GLU A 247 0.32 -13.36 -27.24
N ARG A 248 -0.51 -12.73 -26.39
CA ARG A 248 -1.09 -11.40 -26.66
C ARG A 248 -0.92 -10.48 -25.46
N GLN A 249 -0.61 -9.22 -25.74
CA GLN A 249 -0.71 -8.18 -24.71
C GLN A 249 -2.18 -7.96 -24.36
N SER A 250 -2.50 -8.04 -23.07
CA SER A 250 -3.76 -7.58 -22.51
C SER A 250 -3.49 -6.29 -21.74
N TRP A 251 -4.42 -5.35 -21.85
CA TRP A 251 -4.36 -4.09 -21.10
C TRP A 251 -4.70 -4.30 -19.63
N ASP A 252 -5.49 -5.34 -19.33
CA ASP A 252 -5.80 -5.73 -17.96
C ASP A 252 -4.54 -6.26 -17.27
N LYS A 253 -4.36 -5.93 -16.00
CA LYS A 253 -3.21 -6.39 -15.20
C LYS A 253 -3.68 -7.11 -13.96
N ILE A 254 -2.88 -8.07 -13.48
CA ILE A 254 -3.03 -8.61 -12.13
C ILE A 254 -1.73 -8.24 -11.44
N TRP A 255 -1.85 -7.35 -10.47
CA TRP A 255 -0.74 -6.92 -9.67
C TRP A 255 -0.57 -7.95 -8.54
N ASN A 256 0.65 -8.39 -8.30
CA ASN A 256 0.98 -9.32 -7.22
C ASN A 256 0.50 -8.75 -5.88
N PHE A 257 0.64 -7.44 -5.72
CA PHE A 257 -0.12 -6.67 -4.74
C PHE A 257 -0.35 -5.24 -5.23
N HIS A 258 -1.36 -4.60 -4.65
CA HIS A 258 -1.66 -3.18 -4.82
C HIS A 258 -1.96 -2.56 -3.46
N CYS A 259 -1.63 -1.28 -3.29
CA CYS A 259 -1.81 -0.59 -2.01
C CYS A 259 -2.64 0.68 -2.18
N TRP A 260 -3.60 0.87 -1.28
CA TRP A 260 -4.42 2.08 -1.15
C TRP A 260 -4.56 2.50 0.31
N VAL A 261 -5.40 3.50 0.58
CA VAL A 261 -5.70 3.99 1.94
C VAL A 261 -7.17 3.75 2.26
N GLU A 262 -7.47 3.28 3.46
CA GLU A 262 -8.80 3.42 4.05
C GLU A 262 -8.82 4.61 4.98
N SER A 263 -9.85 5.45 4.86
CA SER A 263 -10.09 6.58 5.78
C SER A 263 -11.46 6.47 6.43
N TRP A 264 -11.52 6.70 7.74
CA TRP A 264 -12.74 6.60 8.53
C TRP A 264 -13.52 7.91 8.51
N MET A 265 -14.76 7.86 8.01
CA MET A 265 -15.65 9.02 7.98
C MET A 265 -17.11 8.61 7.80
N ALA A 266 -18.02 9.52 8.17
CA ALA A 266 -19.43 9.46 7.81
C ALA A 266 -19.65 9.81 6.32
N ARG A 267 -20.75 9.31 5.75
CA ARG A 267 -21.17 9.51 4.35
C ARG A 267 -22.58 10.10 4.26
N PRO A 268 -22.79 11.34 4.74
CA PRO A 268 -24.10 12.00 4.68
C PRO A 268 -24.57 12.30 3.25
N ASP A 269 -23.68 12.15 2.26
CA ASP A 269 -23.99 12.22 0.83
C ASP A 269 -24.62 10.93 0.28
N LEU A 270 -24.58 9.83 1.04
CA LEU A 270 -25.15 8.53 0.70
C LEU A 270 -26.33 8.16 1.60
N ALA A 271 -26.97 7.02 1.31
CA ALA A 271 -27.96 6.43 2.20
C ALA A 271 -27.33 5.94 3.52
N ASP A 272 -28.14 5.89 4.57
CA ASP A 272 -27.69 5.44 5.90
C ASP A 272 -27.01 4.07 5.85
N GLY A 273 -25.91 3.96 6.60
CA GLY A 273 -25.18 2.70 6.78
C GLY A 273 -23.94 2.53 5.91
N TYR A 274 -23.49 3.56 5.18
CA TYR A 274 -22.20 3.58 4.47
C TYR A 274 -21.08 4.33 5.20
N ASP A 275 -21.33 4.77 6.42
CA ASP A 275 -20.30 5.32 7.31
C ASP A 275 -19.22 4.28 7.64
N GLY A 276 -18.04 4.77 8.03
CA GLY A 276 -16.91 3.95 8.44
C GLY A 276 -15.76 4.02 7.44
N TRP A 277 -15.12 2.87 7.16
CA TRP A 277 -13.96 2.82 6.26
C TRP A 277 -14.33 3.10 4.81
N GLN A 278 -13.64 4.06 4.22
CA GLN A 278 -13.76 4.45 2.82
C GLN A 278 -12.42 4.25 2.10
N VAL A 279 -12.42 3.54 0.99
CA VAL A 279 -11.25 3.34 0.12
C VAL A 279 -10.93 4.63 -0.63
N LEU A 280 -9.68 5.08 -0.54
CA LEU A 280 -9.07 6.13 -1.32
C LEU A 280 -7.82 5.56 -1.98
N ASP A 281 -7.82 5.49 -3.30
CA ASP A 281 -6.63 5.07 -4.04
C ASP A 281 -5.98 6.30 -4.70
N PRO A 282 -4.79 6.73 -4.23
CA PRO A 282 -4.03 7.82 -4.84
C PRO A 282 -3.21 7.37 -6.05
N THR A 283 -3.15 6.07 -6.35
CA THR A 283 -2.43 5.52 -7.49
C THR A 283 -3.18 5.89 -8.78
N PRO A 284 -2.53 6.50 -9.77
CA PRO A 284 -3.21 6.96 -10.97
C PRO A 284 -3.44 5.82 -11.97
N GLN A 285 -4.46 5.01 -11.69
CA GLN A 285 -4.89 3.88 -12.51
C GLN A 285 -5.99 4.30 -13.50
N GLU A 286 -7.15 4.69 -12.98
CA GLU A 286 -8.30 5.13 -13.77
C GLU A 286 -8.67 6.60 -13.51
N LYS A 287 -9.30 7.23 -14.49
CA LYS A 287 -9.80 8.61 -14.36
C LYS A 287 -11.23 8.60 -13.83
N SER A 288 -11.44 9.18 -12.65
CA SER A 288 -12.76 9.49 -12.13
C SER A 288 -13.14 10.94 -12.47
N GLU A 289 -14.24 11.12 -13.20
CA GLU A 289 -14.72 12.43 -13.64
C GLU A 289 -13.64 13.25 -14.42
N GLY A 290 -12.74 12.55 -15.13
CA GLY A 290 -11.68 13.13 -15.94
C GLY A 290 -10.36 13.44 -15.21
N VAL A 291 -10.27 13.13 -13.91
CA VAL A 291 -9.11 13.36 -13.03
C VAL A 291 -8.59 12.02 -12.51
N TYR A 292 -7.28 11.85 -12.39
CA TYR A 292 -6.66 10.69 -11.75
C TYR A 292 -6.83 10.74 -10.24
N CYS A 293 -8.02 10.38 -9.79
CA CYS A 293 -8.39 10.21 -8.39
C CYS A 293 -9.37 9.05 -8.27
N CYS A 294 -9.36 8.37 -7.13
CA CYS A 294 -10.23 7.24 -6.87
C CYS A 294 -10.72 7.24 -5.42
N GLY A 295 -12.04 7.08 -5.25
CA GLY A 295 -12.72 7.14 -3.97
C GLY A 295 -13.13 8.57 -3.55
N PRO A 296 -13.68 8.73 -2.33
CA PRO A 296 -13.84 7.71 -1.28
C PRO A 296 -14.99 6.72 -1.56
N ALA A 297 -14.68 5.42 -1.58
CA ALA A 297 -15.66 4.34 -1.79
C ALA A 297 -15.94 3.60 -0.50
N PRO A 298 -17.21 3.42 -0.06
CA PRO A 298 -17.48 2.68 1.17
C PRO A 298 -17.03 1.22 1.03
N VAL A 299 -16.19 0.73 1.95
CA VAL A 299 -15.76 -0.69 1.97
C VAL A 299 -16.97 -1.62 2.05
N LYS A 300 -18.00 -1.20 2.79
CA LYS A 300 -19.27 -1.92 2.85
C LYS A 300 -19.96 -2.04 1.49
N ALA A 301 -19.98 -0.98 0.69
CA ALA A 301 -20.62 -1.03 -0.63
C ALA A 301 -19.90 -1.99 -1.57
N ILE A 302 -18.57 -2.06 -1.49
CA ILE A 302 -17.76 -3.05 -2.20
C ILE A 302 -18.15 -4.47 -1.76
N LYS A 303 -18.25 -4.71 -0.45
CA LYS A 303 -18.67 -6.02 0.08
C LYS A 303 -20.06 -6.46 -0.35
N GLU A 304 -21.02 -5.53 -0.39
CA GLU A 304 -22.41 -5.84 -0.76
C GLU A 304 -22.67 -5.80 -2.28
N GLY A 305 -21.64 -5.52 -3.11
CA GLY A 305 -21.80 -5.38 -4.57
C GLY A 305 -22.73 -4.22 -4.95
N ASP A 306 -22.78 -3.17 -4.14
CA ASP A 306 -23.58 -1.98 -4.39
C ASP A 306 -22.82 -1.01 -5.30
N MET A 307 -23.05 -1.14 -6.61
CA MET A 307 -22.29 -0.42 -7.65
C MET A 307 -22.74 1.03 -7.92
N LEU A 308 -23.92 1.40 -7.42
CA LEU A 308 -24.55 2.70 -7.69
C LEU A 308 -24.03 3.87 -6.84
N PRO A 309 -23.73 3.69 -5.53
CA PRO A 309 -23.23 4.79 -4.71
C PRO A 309 -21.92 5.38 -5.24
N LYS A 310 -21.68 6.64 -4.91
CA LYS A 310 -20.40 7.28 -5.18
C LYS A 310 -19.39 6.90 -4.09
N TYR A 311 -18.11 6.76 -4.37
CA TYR A 311 -17.39 7.02 -5.62
C TYR A 311 -16.67 5.74 -6.09
N ASP A 312 -16.50 5.56 -7.39
CA ASP A 312 -15.55 4.61 -8.01
C ASP A 312 -15.68 3.14 -7.59
N ILE A 313 -16.84 2.73 -7.05
CA ILE A 313 -17.08 1.38 -6.53
C ILE A 313 -16.88 0.29 -7.60
N PRO A 314 -17.37 0.43 -8.85
CA PRO A 314 -17.19 -0.62 -9.85
C PRO A 314 -15.72 -0.97 -10.11
N PHE A 315 -14.85 0.04 -10.13
CA PHE A 315 -13.42 -0.15 -10.30
C PHE A 315 -12.84 -0.93 -9.12
N ILE A 316 -13.05 -0.44 -7.89
CA ILE A 316 -12.48 -1.06 -6.68
C ILE A 316 -13.06 -2.45 -6.44
N PHE A 317 -14.33 -2.68 -6.78
CA PHE A 317 -14.95 -4.00 -6.70
C PHE A 317 -14.26 -4.99 -7.64
N ALA A 318 -13.94 -4.58 -8.87
CA ALA A 318 -13.20 -5.42 -9.81
C ALA A 318 -11.81 -5.78 -9.25
N GLU A 319 -11.13 -4.84 -8.58
CA GLU A 319 -9.80 -5.08 -7.99
C GLU A 319 -9.76 -6.25 -6.98
N VAL A 320 -10.89 -6.54 -6.31
CA VAL A 320 -10.99 -7.56 -5.26
C VAL A 320 -11.83 -8.78 -5.63
N ASN A 321 -12.64 -8.71 -6.69
CA ASN A 321 -13.56 -9.78 -7.08
C ASN A 321 -13.39 -10.29 -8.52
N ALA A 322 -12.60 -9.65 -9.39
CA ALA A 322 -12.56 -10.07 -10.80
C ALA A 322 -12.10 -11.52 -11.00
N ASP A 323 -12.72 -12.21 -11.95
CA ASP A 323 -12.33 -13.56 -12.38
C ASP A 323 -11.10 -13.50 -13.29
N VAL A 324 -10.24 -14.53 -13.25
CA VAL A 324 -9.10 -14.63 -14.18
C VAL A 324 -9.33 -15.77 -15.15
N VAL A 325 -9.32 -15.47 -16.45
CA VAL A 325 -9.50 -16.47 -17.51
C VAL A 325 -8.22 -16.61 -18.31
N TYR A 326 -7.59 -17.78 -18.24
CA TYR A 326 -6.46 -18.13 -19.09
C TYR A 326 -6.96 -18.78 -20.39
N TRP A 327 -6.60 -18.18 -21.50
CA TRP A 327 -6.82 -18.66 -22.86
C TRP A 327 -5.52 -19.22 -23.41
N VAL A 328 -5.45 -20.55 -23.52
CA VAL A 328 -4.31 -21.25 -24.13
C VAL A 328 -4.53 -21.31 -25.63
N VAL A 329 -3.68 -20.60 -26.39
CA VAL A 329 -3.69 -20.53 -27.85
C VAL A 329 -2.79 -21.63 -28.40
N GLN A 330 -3.39 -22.59 -29.10
CA GLN A 330 -2.69 -23.71 -29.73
C GLN A 330 -2.12 -23.30 -31.10
N GLY A 331 -1.14 -24.06 -31.62
CA GLY A 331 -0.49 -23.75 -32.89
C GLY A 331 -1.40 -23.76 -34.13
N ASP A 332 -2.57 -24.38 -34.03
CA ASP A 332 -3.63 -24.39 -35.05
C ASP A 332 -4.64 -23.22 -34.90
N GLY A 333 -4.47 -22.38 -33.88
CA GLY A 333 -5.34 -21.25 -33.56
C GLY A 333 -6.51 -21.58 -32.62
N VAL A 334 -6.69 -22.84 -32.21
CA VAL A 334 -7.72 -23.23 -31.25
C VAL A 334 -7.41 -22.64 -29.88
N GLN A 335 -8.45 -22.11 -29.21
CA GLN A 335 -8.34 -21.53 -27.87
C GLN A 335 -9.08 -22.40 -26.86
N LYS A 336 -8.37 -22.85 -25.83
CA LYS A 336 -8.97 -23.53 -24.68
C LYS A 336 -8.88 -22.65 -23.43
N GLN A 337 -9.92 -22.70 -22.61
CA GLN A 337 -10.04 -21.91 -21.39
C GLN A 337 -9.60 -22.71 -20.15
N SER A 338 -8.95 -22.01 -19.23
CA SER A 338 -8.75 -22.43 -17.85
C SER A 338 -9.12 -21.25 -16.95
N ILE A 339 -10.20 -21.40 -16.18
CA ILE A 339 -10.77 -20.32 -15.37
C ILE A 339 -10.25 -20.45 -13.94
N ARG A 340 -9.90 -19.31 -13.33
CA ARG A 340 -9.48 -19.19 -11.93
C ARG A 340 -10.31 -18.09 -11.27
N SER A 341 -11.45 -18.50 -10.71
CA SER A 341 -12.49 -17.60 -10.19
C SER A 341 -12.31 -17.17 -8.72
N SER A 342 -11.22 -17.59 -8.07
CA SER A 342 -10.95 -17.28 -6.66
C SER A 342 -9.49 -16.91 -6.45
N ASP A 343 -8.86 -16.27 -7.43
CA ASP A 343 -7.44 -15.89 -7.36
C ASP A 343 -7.23 -14.42 -6.94
N VAL A 344 -8.18 -13.54 -7.26
CA VAL A 344 -8.08 -12.09 -7.06
C VAL A 344 -8.53 -11.70 -5.65
N GLY A 345 -8.02 -10.59 -5.15
CA GLY A 345 -8.52 -10.02 -3.88
C GLY A 345 -8.13 -10.84 -2.66
N LYS A 346 -6.87 -11.25 -2.51
CA LYS A 346 -6.43 -12.16 -1.44
C LYS A 346 -5.71 -11.44 -0.32
N PHE A 347 -5.85 -12.00 0.88
CA PHE A 347 -5.14 -11.58 2.10
C PHE A 347 -5.06 -10.06 2.24
N ILE A 348 -6.19 -9.37 2.07
CA ILE A 348 -6.23 -7.92 2.16
C ILE A 348 -5.77 -7.54 3.57
N SER A 349 -4.66 -6.81 3.66
CA SER A 349 -3.85 -6.70 4.87
C SER A 349 -3.64 -5.26 5.29
N THR A 350 -3.69 -5.03 6.60
CA THR A 350 -3.27 -3.77 7.22
C THR A 350 -2.52 -4.04 8.52
N LYS A 351 -1.89 -3.02 9.10
CA LYS A 351 -1.20 -3.14 10.38
C LYS A 351 -2.24 -3.19 11.50
N SER A 352 -2.11 -4.14 12.42
CA SER A 352 -2.98 -4.22 13.59
C SER A 352 -2.81 -3.02 14.53
N VAL A 353 -3.91 -2.60 15.16
CA VAL A 353 -3.92 -1.56 16.19
C VAL A 353 -2.94 -1.87 17.32
N GLY A 354 -1.97 -0.97 17.51
CA GLY A 354 -0.98 -1.03 18.61
C GLY A 354 0.02 -2.18 18.53
N LYS A 355 0.08 -2.92 17.41
CA LYS A 355 0.96 -4.09 17.23
C LYS A 355 1.61 -4.09 15.86
N ASP A 356 2.74 -4.80 15.76
CA ASP A 356 3.44 -5.06 14.49
C ASP A 356 2.94 -6.33 13.78
N SER A 357 1.76 -6.84 14.18
CA SER A 357 1.12 -7.97 13.50
C SER A 357 0.32 -7.52 12.28
N ARG A 358 0.20 -8.43 11.32
CA ARG A 358 -0.72 -8.31 10.20
C ARG A 358 -2.15 -8.55 10.68
N GLU A 359 -3.05 -7.63 10.33
CA GLU A 359 -4.49 -7.83 10.41
C GLU A 359 -5.02 -8.15 9.01
N ASP A 360 -5.71 -9.28 8.89
CA ASP A 360 -6.39 -9.68 7.66
C ASP A 360 -7.81 -9.11 7.65
N ILE A 361 -8.07 -8.20 6.72
CA ILE A 361 -9.35 -7.51 6.55
C ILE A 361 -10.07 -7.94 5.27
N THR A 362 -9.71 -9.08 4.66
CA THR A 362 -10.36 -9.59 3.43
C THR A 362 -11.87 -9.71 3.61
N HIS A 363 -12.31 -10.16 4.78
CA HIS A 363 -13.72 -10.31 5.16
C HIS A 363 -14.51 -8.99 5.21
N ASN A 364 -13.83 -7.83 5.19
CA ASN A 364 -14.48 -6.52 5.08
C ASN A 364 -14.81 -6.16 3.63
N TYR A 365 -14.11 -6.74 2.65
CA TYR A 365 -14.27 -6.43 1.23
C TYR A 365 -15.11 -7.44 0.47
N LYS A 366 -15.13 -8.71 0.93
CA LYS A 366 -15.91 -9.76 0.29
C LYS A 366 -16.33 -10.85 1.25
N TYR A 367 -17.36 -11.59 0.86
CA TYR A 367 -17.80 -12.79 1.54
C TYR A 367 -16.83 -13.96 1.29
N PRO A 368 -16.86 -15.02 2.11
CA PRO A 368 -16.02 -16.19 1.90
C PRO A 368 -16.26 -16.81 0.51
N GLU A 369 -15.17 -17.09 -0.20
CA GLU A 369 -15.19 -17.74 -1.52
C GLU A 369 -16.03 -19.03 -1.49
N GLY A 370 -16.95 -19.19 -2.45
CA GLY A 370 -17.83 -20.36 -2.53
C GLY A 370 -19.10 -20.28 -1.67
N SER A 371 -19.29 -19.19 -0.91
CA SER A 371 -20.54 -18.98 -0.16
C SER A 371 -21.68 -18.51 -1.08
N GLU A 372 -22.93 -18.73 -0.65
CA GLU A 372 -24.10 -18.25 -1.42
C GLU A 372 -24.12 -16.72 -1.52
N GLU A 373 -23.64 -16.02 -0.48
CA GLU A 373 -23.55 -14.56 -0.43
C GLU A 373 -22.50 -14.02 -1.40
N GLU A 374 -21.34 -14.65 -1.49
CA GLU A 374 -20.29 -14.29 -2.45
C GLU A 374 -20.83 -14.34 -3.88
N ARG A 375 -21.50 -15.44 -4.23
CA ARG A 375 -22.11 -15.59 -5.55
C ARG A 375 -23.25 -14.62 -5.80
N ALA A 376 -24.12 -14.40 -4.81
CA ALA A 376 -25.24 -13.45 -4.94
C ALA A 376 -24.74 -12.00 -5.14
N VAL A 377 -23.67 -11.62 -4.47
CA VAL A 377 -23.01 -10.31 -4.61
C VAL A 377 -22.36 -10.18 -5.98
N PHE A 378 -21.66 -11.22 -6.44
CA PHE A 378 -21.07 -11.24 -7.78
C PHE A 378 -22.14 -11.17 -8.88
N GLU A 379 -23.22 -11.95 -8.78
CA GLU A 379 -24.37 -11.90 -9.72
C GLU A 379 -25.13 -10.58 -9.68
N LYS A 380 -25.12 -9.86 -8.54
CA LYS A 380 -25.69 -8.52 -8.44
C LYS A 380 -24.82 -7.48 -9.16
N ALA A 381 -23.50 -7.67 -9.12
CA ALA A 381 -22.51 -6.84 -9.80
C ALA A 381 -22.43 -7.12 -11.31
N GLU A 382 -22.55 -8.37 -11.73
CA GLU A 382 -22.46 -8.83 -13.11
C GLU A 382 -23.85 -8.99 -13.76
N HIS A 383 -24.06 -8.47 -14.98
CA HIS A 383 -25.33 -8.69 -15.71
C HIS A 383 -25.40 -10.07 -16.40
N GLN A 384 -24.49 -11.00 -16.13
CA GLN A 384 -24.45 -12.31 -16.77
C GLN A 384 -24.20 -13.43 -15.78
N LYS A 385 -24.89 -14.56 -15.99
CA LYS A 385 -24.69 -15.79 -15.22
C LYS A 385 -23.62 -16.64 -15.89
N LYS A 386 -22.52 -16.90 -15.20
CA LYS A 386 -21.71 -18.11 -15.42
C LYS A 386 -21.57 -18.89 -14.12
N SER A 387 -22.40 -19.91 -13.98
CA SER A 387 -22.22 -20.93 -12.95
C SER A 387 -21.02 -21.81 -13.32
N ILE A 388 -19.94 -21.74 -12.54
CA ILE A 388 -18.90 -22.76 -12.55
C ILE A 388 -19.18 -23.68 -11.36
N GLY A 389 -19.46 -24.94 -11.66
CA GLY A 389 -19.64 -25.98 -10.64
C GLY A 389 -18.29 -26.33 -10.01
N GLU A 390 -18.30 -26.53 -8.70
CA GLU A 390 -17.23 -27.23 -8.01
C GLU A 390 -17.24 -28.69 -8.48
N GLU A 391 -16.23 -29.11 -9.24
CA GLU A 391 -15.92 -30.53 -9.38
C GLU A 391 -14.56 -30.78 -8.72
N ASP A 392 -14.60 -31.48 -7.58
CA ASP A 392 -13.45 -32.06 -6.86
C ASP A 392 -12.93 -33.34 -7.57
N GLU A 393 -13.62 -33.75 -8.65
CA GLU A 393 -13.24 -34.83 -9.55
C GLU A 393 -12.50 -34.27 -10.78
N GLY A 394 -11.23 -34.61 -10.94
CA GLY A 394 -10.46 -34.19 -12.11
C GLY A 394 -8.94 -34.21 -11.92
N LEU A 395 -8.24 -33.64 -12.89
CA LEU A 395 -6.82 -33.33 -12.76
C LEU A 395 -6.67 -31.97 -12.07
N HIS A 396 -5.77 -31.87 -11.10
CA HIS A 396 -5.42 -30.60 -10.47
C HIS A 396 -3.94 -30.30 -10.62
N LEU A 397 -3.61 -29.05 -10.91
CA LEU A 397 -2.25 -28.57 -11.07
C LEU A 397 -1.98 -27.44 -10.06
N ARG A 398 -0.86 -27.53 -9.34
CA ARG A 398 -0.37 -26.46 -8.46
C ARG A 398 1.15 -26.36 -8.54
N ILE A 399 1.68 -25.19 -8.22
CA ILE A 399 3.14 -24.96 -8.17
C ILE A 399 3.59 -24.93 -6.71
N LYS A 400 4.63 -25.69 -6.38
CA LYS A 400 5.35 -25.62 -5.09
C LYS A 400 6.76 -25.08 -5.31
N VAL A 401 7.33 -24.45 -4.28
CA VAL A 401 8.70 -23.92 -4.28
C VAL A 401 9.48 -24.66 -3.20
N SER A 402 10.76 -24.96 -3.44
CA SER A 402 11.67 -25.44 -2.41
C SER A 402 11.86 -24.40 -1.30
N GLU A 403 12.24 -24.83 -0.11
CA GLU A 403 12.70 -23.89 0.91
C GLU A 403 13.96 -23.14 0.42
N GLY A 404 14.13 -21.89 0.86
CA GLY A 404 15.36 -21.14 0.61
C GLY A 404 15.47 -20.46 -0.76
N ALA A 405 14.37 -19.97 -1.33
CA ALA A 405 14.39 -19.07 -2.50
C ALA A 405 14.96 -17.69 -2.12
N ASN A 406 16.25 -17.65 -1.77
CA ASN A 406 16.96 -16.44 -1.36
C ASN A 406 17.64 -15.77 -2.57
N LYS A 407 17.82 -14.46 -2.49
CA LYS A 407 18.54 -13.70 -3.51
C LYS A 407 20.02 -14.10 -3.50
N GLY A 408 20.52 -14.54 -4.65
CA GLY A 408 21.90 -15.03 -4.79
C GLY A 408 22.04 -16.55 -4.74
N SER A 409 20.95 -17.30 -4.58
CA SER A 409 20.97 -18.77 -4.59
C SER A 409 20.10 -19.37 -5.68
N ASP A 410 20.48 -20.57 -6.12
CA ASP A 410 19.63 -21.44 -6.93
C ASP A 410 18.50 -22.03 -6.08
N PHE A 411 17.34 -22.25 -6.67
CA PHE A 411 16.22 -22.90 -6.01
C PHE A 411 15.34 -23.67 -7.01
N ASP A 412 14.57 -24.63 -6.52
CA ASP A 412 13.72 -25.48 -7.35
C ASP A 412 12.24 -25.12 -7.20
N VAL A 413 11.50 -25.23 -8.30
CA VAL A 413 10.04 -25.17 -8.32
C VAL A 413 9.49 -26.47 -8.89
N PHE A 414 8.29 -26.85 -8.46
CA PHE A 414 7.67 -28.12 -8.80
C PHE A 414 6.25 -27.90 -9.31
N ALA A 415 5.96 -28.33 -10.53
CA ALA A 415 4.59 -28.59 -10.96
C ALA A 415 4.11 -29.88 -10.29
N VAL A 416 3.10 -29.76 -9.43
CA VAL A 416 2.49 -30.87 -8.71
C VAL A 416 1.14 -31.17 -9.35
N VAL A 417 1.05 -32.35 -9.95
CA VAL A 417 -0.16 -32.82 -10.64
C VAL A 417 -0.82 -33.90 -9.79
N ASN A 418 -2.08 -33.68 -9.42
CA ASN A 418 -2.92 -34.66 -8.74
C ASN A 418 -3.96 -35.20 -9.72
N ASN A 419 -4.03 -36.53 -9.83
CA ASN A 419 -5.11 -37.20 -10.54
C ASN A 419 -6.17 -37.67 -9.54
N ASN A 420 -7.26 -36.92 -9.40
CA ASN A 420 -8.38 -37.30 -8.55
C ASN A 420 -9.39 -38.21 -9.27
N THR A 421 -9.08 -38.67 -10.49
CA THR A 421 -9.92 -39.60 -11.24
C THR A 421 -9.55 -41.06 -10.93
N ASP A 422 -10.45 -41.98 -11.28
CA ASP A 422 -10.23 -43.43 -11.13
C ASP A 422 -9.52 -44.06 -12.34
N GLU A 423 -9.12 -43.24 -13.33
CA GLU A 423 -8.45 -43.67 -14.54
C GLU A 423 -7.02 -43.14 -14.62
N GLU A 424 -6.11 -43.90 -15.25
CA GLU A 424 -4.76 -43.41 -15.55
C GLU A 424 -4.84 -42.26 -16.58
N ARG A 425 -4.09 -41.18 -16.32
CA ARG A 425 -4.03 -40.00 -17.18
C ARG A 425 -2.64 -39.83 -17.77
N VAL A 426 -2.57 -39.51 -19.05
CA VAL A 426 -1.31 -39.19 -19.74
C VAL A 426 -1.33 -37.71 -20.04
N CYS A 427 -0.44 -36.97 -19.39
CA CYS A 427 -0.44 -35.52 -19.43
C CYS A 427 0.90 -35.00 -19.93
N ARG A 428 0.88 -33.89 -20.65
CA ARG A 428 2.08 -33.10 -20.94
C ARG A 428 2.18 -31.92 -20.00
N VAL A 429 3.32 -31.73 -19.36
CA VAL A 429 3.58 -30.63 -18.43
C VAL A 429 4.73 -29.76 -18.94
N THR A 430 4.53 -28.45 -18.94
CA THR A 430 5.55 -27.44 -19.26
C THR A 430 5.59 -26.38 -18.15
N LEU A 431 6.78 -26.03 -17.69
CA LEU A 431 7.03 -24.96 -16.71
C LEU A 431 7.81 -23.82 -17.35
N CYS A 432 7.36 -22.59 -17.18
CA CYS A 432 8.06 -21.38 -17.62
C CYS A 432 8.18 -20.41 -16.44
N ALA A 433 9.40 -19.96 -16.15
CA ALA A 433 9.72 -18.98 -15.12
C ALA A 433 10.26 -17.69 -15.77
N ARG A 434 9.71 -16.55 -15.36
CA ARG A 434 10.10 -15.22 -15.86
C ARG A 434 10.22 -14.26 -14.70
N ALA A 435 11.17 -13.34 -14.78
CA ALA A 435 11.17 -12.19 -13.88
C ALA A 435 9.87 -11.38 -14.09
N THR A 436 9.34 -10.78 -13.04
CA THR A 436 8.15 -9.92 -13.12
C THR A 436 8.30 -8.77 -12.15
N SER A 437 7.69 -7.63 -12.46
CA SER A 437 7.47 -6.56 -11.47
C SER A 437 6.23 -6.85 -10.63
N HIS A 438 6.06 -6.11 -9.52
CA HIS A 438 4.87 -6.26 -8.66
C HIS A 438 3.56 -5.94 -9.38
N ASN A 439 3.56 -5.06 -10.39
CA ASN A 439 2.37 -4.73 -11.18
C ASN A 439 2.04 -5.76 -12.29
N GLY A 440 2.71 -6.91 -12.29
CA GLY A 440 2.48 -8.00 -13.25
C GLY A 440 3.12 -7.79 -14.62
N THR A 441 3.99 -6.80 -14.80
CA THR A 441 4.72 -6.62 -16.07
C THR A 441 5.79 -7.70 -16.19
N LEU A 442 5.66 -8.56 -17.20
CA LEU A 442 6.57 -9.66 -17.43
C LEU A 442 7.92 -9.19 -18.00
N GLY A 443 8.99 -9.62 -17.35
CA GLY A 443 10.36 -9.49 -17.80
C GLY A 443 10.82 -10.68 -18.65
N PRO A 444 12.14 -10.79 -18.88
CA PRO A 444 12.71 -11.89 -19.65
C PRO A 444 12.60 -13.25 -18.93
N GLN A 445 12.64 -14.33 -19.70
CA GLN A 445 12.61 -15.71 -19.18
C GLN A 445 13.89 -16.04 -18.42
N CYS A 446 13.74 -16.68 -17.26
CA CYS A 446 14.84 -17.14 -16.39
C CYS A 446 14.77 -18.64 -16.05
N GLY A 447 13.79 -19.37 -16.60
CA GLY A 447 13.75 -20.83 -16.56
C GLY A 447 12.68 -21.36 -17.50
N LEU A 448 12.95 -22.47 -18.18
CA LEU A 448 11.98 -23.17 -19.02
C LEU A 448 12.29 -24.66 -18.97
N SER A 449 11.29 -25.47 -18.68
CA SER A 449 11.41 -26.92 -18.80
C SER A 449 11.12 -27.35 -20.24
N ASP A 450 11.79 -28.39 -20.70
CA ASP A 450 11.29 -29.14 -21.86
C ASP A 450 9.89 -29.71 -21.54
N PRO A 451 9.00 -29.84 -22.52
CA PRO A 451 7.71 -30.49 -22.30
C PRO A 451 7.91 -31.95 -21.86
N VAL A 452 7.37 -32.31 -20.70
CA VAL A 452 7.50 -33.66 -20.14
C VAL A 452 6.16 -34.37 -20.22
N ASP A 453 6.12 -35.51 -20.92
CA ASP A 453 4.98 -36.41 -20.89
C ASP A 453 5.06 -37.30 -19.64
N ILE A 454 4.02 -37.27 -18.82
CA ILE A 454 3.90 -38.01 -17.56
C ILE A 454 2.65 -38.89 -17.57
N ASN A 455 2.83 -40.15 -17.14
CA ASN A 455 1.73 -41.04 -16.80
C ASN A 455 1.40 -40.89 -15.32
N ILE A 456 0.14 -40.63 -14.97
CA ILE A 456 -0.31 -40.45 -13.60
C ILE A 456 -1.38 -41.48 -13.31
N GLU A 457 -1.05 -42.40 -12.40
CA GLU A 457 -1.96 -43.44 -11.92
C GLU A 457 -3.23 -42.84 -11.30
N PRO A 458 -4.32 -43.60 -11.23
CA PRO A 458 -5.52 -43.21 -10.48
C PRO A 458 -5.18 -42.80 -9.04
N ARG A 459 -5.77 -41.70 -8.56
CA ARG A 459 -5.61 -41.20 -7.18
C ARG A 459 -4.14 -40.94 -6.77
N ALA A 460 -3.26 -40.62 -7.72
CA ALA A 460 -1.83 -40.38 -7.48
C ALA A 460 -1.40 -38.93 -7.69
N GLU A 461 -0.28 -38.55 -7.06
CA GLU A 461 0.43 -37.27 -7.24
C GLU A 461 1.74 -37.51 -8.02
N LYS A 462 2.04 -36.66 -9.01
CA LYS A 462 3.38 -36.57 -9.63
C LYS A 462 3.94 -35.16 -9.56
N ARG A 463 5.27 -35.07 -9.57
CA ARG A 463 6.02 -33.82 -9.47
C ARG A 463 6.99 -33.69 -10.63
N VAL A 464 6.96 -32.55 -11.31
CA VAL A 464 7.91 -32.18 -12.37
C VAL A 464 8.71 -30.98 -11.89
N PRO A 465 10.04 -31.09 -11.71
CA PRO A 465 10.88 -30.00 -11.22
C PRO A 465 11.32 -29.05 -12.35
N LEU A 466 11.59 -27.80 -11.97
CA LEU A 466 12.33 -26.81 -12.74
C LEU A 466 13.32 -26.11 -11.79
N SER A 467 14.61 -26.20 -12.08
CA SER A 467 15.63 -25.46 -11.34
C SER A 467 15.78 -24.05 -11.88
N ILE A 468 15.73 -23.06 -10.99
CA ILE A 468 15.88 -21.64 -11.29
C ILE A 468 17.26 -21.22 -10.77
N LEU A 469 18.17 -20.93 -11.68
CA LEU A 469 19.57 -20.63 -11.37
C LEU A 469 19.78 -19.12 -11.18
N TYR A 470 20.60 -18.73 -10.20
CA TYR A 470 20.95 -17.32 -9.93
C TYR A 470 21.46 -16.62 -11.18
N GLU A 471 22.34 -17.27 -11.93
CA GLU A 471 22.95 -16.78 -13.15
C GLU A 471 21.92 -16.51 -14.24
N GLU A 472 20.80 -17.23 -14.22
CA GLU A 472 19.70 -17.04 -15.17
C GLU A 472 18.75 -15.92 -14.79
N TYR A 473 18.61 -15.55 -13.51
CA TYR A 473 17.69 -14.49 -13.08
C TYR A 473 18.36 -13.19 -12.62
N ARG A 474 19.65 -13.19 -12.24
CA ARG A 474 20.36 -12.05 -11.64
C ARG A 474 20.19 -10.72 -12.37
N ASP A 475 20.35 -10.71 -13.69
CA ASP A 475 20.31 -9.50 -14.50
C ASP A 475 18.88 -9.19 -15.02
N LYS A 476 17.92 -10.08 -14.74
CA LYS A 476 16.52 -9.99 -15.20
C LYS A 476 15.57 -9.60 -14.06
N LEU A 477 15.96 -9.88 -12.81
CA LEU A 477 15.16 -9.61 -11.62
C LEU A 477 14.99 -8.10 -11.42
N THR A 478 13.77 -7.67 -11.13
CA THR A 478 13.49 -6.27 -10.76
C THR A 478 13.79 -6.03 -9.28
N GLN A 479 13.74 -4.77 -8.84
CA GLN A 479 13.81 -4.42 -7.42
C GLN A 479 12.69 -5.06 -6.56
N ASP A 480 11.62 -5.56 -7.19
CA ASP A 480 10.52 -6.23 -6.50
C ASP A 480 10.90 -7.65 -6.04
N ASN A 481 11.99 -8.21 -6.57
CA ASN A 481 12.44 -9.59 -6.35
C ASN A 481 11.37 -10.66 -6.65
N LEU A 482 10.61 -10.49 -7.75
CA LEU A 482 9.53 -11.42 -8.10
C LEU A 482 9.86 -12.24 -9.35
N ILE A 483 9.58 -13.54 -9.28
CA ILE A 483 9.63 -14.47 -10.41
C ILE A 483 8.25 -15.12 -10.55
N LYS A 484 7.63 -14.95 -11.71
CA LYS A 484 6.37 -15.61 -12.05
C LYS A 484 6.65 -16.95 -12.70
N VAL A 485 6.06 -18.00 -12.16
CA VAL A 485 6.11 -19.36 -12.71
C VAL A 485 4.73 -19.73 -13.24
N VAL A 486 4.68 -20.16 -14.50
CA VAL A 486 3.50 -20.70 -15.16
C VAL A 486 3.74 -22.18 -15.42
N ALA A 487 2.83 -23.02 -14.95
CA ALA A 487 2.76 -24.44 -15.27
C ALA A 487 1.54 -24.66 -16.17
N LEU A 488 1.76 -25.29 -17.32
CA LEU A 488 0.72 -25.70 -18.24
C LEU A 488 0.67 -27.22 -18.26
N LEU A 489 -0.52 -27.77 -18.02
CA LEU A 489 -0.83 -29.19 -18.19
C LEU A 489 -1.78 -29.37 -19.36
N LYS A 490 -1.50 -30.33 -20.25
CA LYS A 490 -2.38 -30.77 -21.32
C LYS A 490 -2.72 -32.25 -21.14
N ASP A 491 -3.98 -32.58 -20.94
CA ASP A 491 -4.49 -33.96 -20.91
C ASP A 491 -4.53 -34.47 -22.36
N HIS A 492 -3.85 -35.58 -22.67
CA HIS A 492 -3.82 -36.16 -24.02
C HIS A 492 -5.12 -36.89 -24.40
N GLN A 493 -5.87 -37.37 -23.41
CA GLN A 493 -7.13 -38.09 -23.60
C GLN A 493 -8.28 -37.13 -23.93
N THR A 494 -8.44 -36.04 -23.17
CA THR A 494 -9.53 -35.07 -23.40
C THR A 494 -9.09 -33.88 -24.25
N GLY A 495 -7.79 -33.67 -24.36
CA GLY A 495 -7.18 -32.49 -24.96
C GLY A 495 -7.27 -31.25 -24.06
N ASP A 496 -7.81 -31.35 -22.84
CA ASP A 496 -8.03 -30.20 -21.97
C ASP A 496 -6.74 -29.63 -21.42
N VAL A 497 -6.81 -28.36 -21.00
CA VAL A 497 -5.65 -27.62 -20.52
C VAL A 497 -5.94 -27.07 -19.12
N ILE A 498 -4.95 -27.18 -18.25
CA ILE A 498 -5.00 -26.63 -16.90
C ILE A 498 -3.78 -25.74 -16.72
N VAL A 499 -4.02 -24.51 -16.26
CA VAL A 499 -2.96 -23.52 -16.02
C VAL A 499 -2.86 -23.27 -14.53
N ALA A 500 -1.66 -23.41 -13.97
CA ALA A 500 -1.33 -22.93 -12.64
C ALA A 500 -0.29 -21.81 -12.75
N VAL A 501 -0.50 -20.74 -12.00
CA VAL A 501 0.41 -19.60 -11.94
C VAL A 501 0.75 -19.32 -10.48
N ARG A 502 2.03 -19.09 -10.21
CA ARG A 502 2.54 -18.73 -8.89
C ARG A 502 3.63 -17.69 -9.00
N ASP A 503 3.52 -16.64 -8.22
CA ASP A 503 4.56 -15.63 -8.06
C ASP A 503 5.41 -15.95 -6.83
N ILE A 504 6.72 -15.93 -7.03
CA ILE A 504 7.73 -16.29 -6.02
C ILE A 504 8.48 -15.03 -5.64
N TYR A 505 8.48 -14.71 -4.36
CA TYR A 505 9.36 -13.68 -3.80
C TYR A 505 10.73 -14.28 -3.49
N VAL A 506 11.76 -13.69 -4.08
CA VAL A 506 13.16 -14.04 -3.85
C VAL A 506 13.68 -13.21 -2.68
N GLU A 507 13.91 -13.86 -1.55
CA GLU A 507 14.09 -13.16 -0.27
C GLU A 507 15.41 -12.37 -0.20
N ASN A 508 15.31 -11.10 0.22
CA ASN A 508 16.47 -10.26 0.52
C ASN A 508 17.15 -10.70 1.84
N PRO A 509 18.47 -10.51 1.99
CA PRO A 509 19.16 -10.82 3.23
C PRO A 509 18.67 -9.92 4.38
N PRO A 510 18.59 -10.44 5.61
CA PRO A 510 18.09 -9.66 6.74
C PRO A 510 19.10 -8.61 7.21
N ILE A 511 18.60 -7.42 7.57
CA ILE A 511 19.37 -6.41 8.30
C ILE A 511 19.31 -6.70 9.80
N LYS A 512 20.46 -6.86 10.43
CA LYS A 512 20.59 -7.03 11.88
C LYS A 512 20.81 -5.67 12.52
N ILE A 513 19.94 -5.32 13.47
CA ILE A 513 19.99 -4.06 14.22
C ILE A 513 20.17 -4.38 15.71
N ARG A 514 21.28 -3.93 16.30
CA ARG A 514 21.60 -4.09 17.71
C ARG A 514 21.69 -2.73 18.40
N ILE A 515 20.95 -2.57 19.49
CA ILE A 515 20.99 -1.37 20.32
C ILE A 515 22.00 -1.60 21.45
N LEU A 516 22.98 -0.71 21.57
CA LEU A 516 24.07 -0.76 22.52
C LEU A 516 23.93 0.42 23.49
N GLY A 517 23.86 0.11 24.79
CA GLY A 517 23.59 1.08 25.86
C GLY A 517 22.15 0.98 26.37
N GLU A 518 21.86 1.78 27.40
CA GLU A 518 20.52 1.84 28.01
C GLU A 518 19.66 2.88 27.26
N PRO A 519 18.53 2.48 26.64
CA PRO A 519 17.66 3.38 25.90
C PRO A 519 16.91 4.31 26.87
N MET A 520 17.33 5.58 26.94
CA MET A 520 16.75 6.59 27.82
C MET A 520 16.69 7.94 27.10
N GLN A 521 15.64 8.70 27.38
CA GLN A 521 15.41 10.02 26.82
C GLN A 521 16.61 10.95 27.13
N ASN A 522 17.02 11.71 26.12
CA ASN A 522 18.15 12.65 26.14
C ASN A 522 19.51 12.03 26.51
N ARG A 523 19.64 10.70 26.38
CA ARG A 523 20.91 9.99 26.58
C ARG A 523 21.37 9.35 25.29
N LYS A 524 22.65 9.55 24.98
CA LYS A 524 23.32 8.93 23.83
C LYS A 524 23.14 7.41 23.85
N LEU A 525 22.66 6.88 22.73
CA LEU A 525 22.47 5.45 22.47
C LEU A 525 23.23 5.10 21.18
N VAL A 526 23.67 3.85 21.01
CA VAL A 526 24.37 3.44 19.78
C VAL A 526 23.57 2.34 19.08
N ALA A 527 23.33 2.49 17.79
CA ALA A 527 22.82 1.43 16.93
C ALA A 527 23.97 0.83 16.11
N GLU A 528 24.14 -0.49 16.22
CA GLU A 528 25.01 -1.30 15.36
C GLU A 528 24.13 -1.97 14.32
N ILE A 529 24.37 -1.64 13.05
CA ILE A 529 23.57 -2.10 11.90
C ILE A 529 24.48 -2.93 11.00
N SER A 530 24.02 -4.11 10.60
CA SER A 530 24.78 -4.97 9.69
C SER A 530 23.93 -5.82 8.76
N LEU A 531 24.53 -6.18 7.62
CA LEU A 531 23.99 -7.06 6.58
C LEU A 531 25.13 -7.92 6.02
N VAL A 532 24.86 -9.19 5.76
CA VAL A 532 25.84 -10.09 5.11
C VAL A 532 25.56 -10.11 3.62
N ASN A 533 26.59 -9.93 2.78
CA ASN A 533 26.45 -10.04 1.33
C ASN A 533 26.11 -11.49 0.94
N PRO A 534 24.88 -11.76 0.41
CA PRO A 534 24.47 -13.11 0.06
C PRO A 534 24.98 -13.54 -1.33
N LEU A 535 25.48 -12.60 -2.13
CA LEU A 535 25.87 -12.83 -3.52
C LEU A 535 27.28 -13.43 -3.62
N THR A 536 27.56 -14.02 -4.78
CA THR A 536 28.89 -14.52 -5.17
C THR A 536 29.81 -13.42 -5.73
N VAL A 537 29.32 -12.18 -5.81
CA VAL A 537 30.04 -10.99 -6.30
C VAL A 537 30.10 -9.89 -5.24
N PRO A 538 31.11 -9.00 -5.27
CA PRO A 538 31.17 -7.85 -4.36
C PRO A 538 30.01 -6.87 -4.57
N LEU A 539 29.54 -6.24 -3.50
CA LEU A 539 28.59 -5.12 -3.54
C LEU A 539 29.35 -3.79 -3.54
N ASN A 540 29.06 -2.91 -4.50
CA ASN A 540 29.66 -1.58 -4.62
C ASN A 540 28.63 -0.48 -4.33
N GLY A 541 29.14 0.69 -3.90
CA GLY A 541 28.28 1.84 -3.63
C GLY A 541 27.25 1.57 -2.53
N CYS A 542 27.64 0.82 -1.50
CA CYS A 542 26.75 0.41 -0.41
C CYS A 542 26.33 1.62 0.43
N VAL A 543 25.02 1.86 0.51
CA VAL A 543 24.42 2.96 1.26
C VAL A 543 23.40 2.40 2.23
N PHE A 544 23.53 2.78 3.50
CA PHE A 544 22.49 2.61 4.50
C PHE A 544 21.75 3.92 4.72
N VAL A 545 20.43 3.86 4.73
CA VAL A 545 19.56 4.98 5.09
C VAL A 545 18.82 4.60 6.37
N VAL A 546 18.90 5.44 7.39
CA VAL A 546 18.35 5.16 8.71
C VAL A 546 17.51 6.32 9.19
N GLU A 547 16.33 6.02 9.71
CA GLU A 547 15.39 7.01 10.22
C GLU A 547 14.59 6.43 11.38
N GLY A 548 14.34 7.24 12.39
CA GLY A 548 13.43 6.88 13.47
C GLY A 548 12.92 8.13 14.16
N THR A 549 11.62 8.36 14.09
CA THR A 549 10.95 9.47 14.77
C THR A 549 11.30 9.45 16.26
N GLY A 550 11.76 10.59 16.77
CA GLY A 550 12.22 10.71 18.15
C GLY A 550 13.53 9.98 18.49
N LEU A 551 14.18 9.28 17.55
CA LEU A 551 15.49 8.60 17.72
C LEU A 551 16.62 9.31 16.95
N THR A 552 16.32 9.83 15.76
CA THR A 552 17.24 10.53 14.86
C THR A 552 16.74 11.95 14.56
N GLU A 553 17.65 12.85 14.17
CA GLU A 553 17.31 14.18 13.66
C GLU A 553 17.08 14.10 12.15
N GLY A 554 15.93 13.52 11.76
CA GLY A 554 15.62 13.20 10.37
C GLY A 554 16.39 11.99 9.85
N GLN A 555 16.49 11.91 8.52
CA GLN A 555 17.12 10.79 7.83
C GLN A 555 18.65 10.88 7.85
N LEU A 556 19.31 9.79 8.23
CA LEU A 556 20.76 9.65 8.25
C LEU A 556 21.20 8.72 7.13
N VAL A 557 22.18 9.17 6.34
CA VAL A 557 22.76 8.40 5.24
C VAL A 557 24.18 8.00 5.60
N LYS A 558 24.48 6.70 5.50
CA LYS A 558 25.82 6.15 5.69
C LYS A 558 26.26 5.39 4.45
N GLU A 559 27.22 5.98 3.74
CA GLU A 559 27.93 5.32 2.65
C GLU A 559 29.12 4.53 3.20
N LEU A 560 29.33 3.32 2.68
CA LEU A 560 30.52 2.53 2.92
C LEU A 560 31.59 2.85 1.88
N GLU A 561 32.84 3.03 2.33
CA GLU A 561 33.95 3.43 1.45
C GLU A 561 34.48 2.27 0.62
N GLU A 562 34.46 1.05 1.17
CA GLU A 562 34.97 -0.15 0.53
C GLU A 562 33.84 -1.04 0.01
N PRO A 563 34.03 -1.74 -1.11
CA PRO A 563 33.13 -2.79 -1.55
C PRO A 563 32.95 -3.88 -0.50
N VAL A 564 31.76 -4.47 -0.44
CA VAL A 564 31.47 -5.57 0.49
C VAL A 564 31.64 -6.89 -0.27
N GLU A 565 32.76 -7.57 -0.02
CA GLU A 565 33.12 -8.85 -0.65
C GLU A 565 32.06 -9.96 -0.43
N PRO A 566 32.03 -11.01 -1.26
CA PRO A 566 31.13 -12.15 -1.07
C PRO A 566 31.22 -12.73 0.35
N GLN A 567 30.06 -12.95 0.99
CA GLN A 567 29.94 -13.43 2.37
C GLN A 567 30.52 -12.50 3.46
N ALA A 568 31.04 -11.33 3.10
CA ALA A 568 31.48 -10.33 4.07
C ALA A 568 30.28 -9.58 4.69
N GLU A 569 30.52 -8.96 5.86
CA GLU A 569 29.50 -8.19 6.58
C GLU A 569 29.67 -6.69 6.32
N ALA A 570 28.66 -6.07 5.71
CA ALA A 570 28.48 -4.64 5.66
C ALA A 570 28.04 -4.17 7.05
N LYS A 571 28.90 -3.46 7.79
CA LYS A 571 28.64 -3.12 9.20
C LYS A 571 29.10 -1.74 9.58
N PHE A 572 28.27 -1.03 10.35
CA PHE A 572 28.66 0.24 10.95
C PHE A 572 27.93 0.49 12.26
N ARG A 573 28.38 1.54 12.98
CA ARG A 573 27.74 2.03 14.20
C ARG A 573 27.37 3.49 14.01
N MET A 574 26.23 3.87 14.57
CA MET A 574 25.80 5.26 14.63
C MET A 574 25.30 5.63 16.02
N ASP A 575 25.45 6.91 16.33
CA ASP A 575 24.91 7.49 17.54
C ASP A 575 23.47 7.92 17.32
N LEU A 576 22.61 7.58 18.27
CA LEU A 576 21.22 8.01 18.36
C LEU A 576 21.06 8.95 19.57
N MET A 577 20.12 9.87 19.47
CA MET A 577 19.74 10.76 20.57
C MET A 577 18.22 10.71 20.76
N PRO A 578 17.72 9.75 21.59
CA PRO A 578 16.29 9.59 21.81
C PRO A 578 15.70 10.84 22.50
N ARG A 579 14.80 11.55 21.82
CA ARG A 579 14.12 12.76 22.34
C ARG A 579 12.75 12.46 22.95
N LEU A 580 12.15 11.33 22.57
CA LEU A 580 10.83 10.90 23.02
C LEU A 580 10.91 9.61 23.82
N SER A 581 10.24 9.56 24.97
CA SER A 581 10.06 8.33 25.74
C SER A 581 8.98 7.43 25.13
N GLY A 582 8.99 6.14 25.48
CA GLY A 582 8.02 5.16 25.01
C GLY A 582 8.55 4.30 23.86
N LEU A 583 7.64 3.61 23.15
CA LEU A 583 7.97 2.77 22.01
C LEU A 583 8.32 3.66 20.80
N GLN A 584 9.52 3.47 20.26
CA GLN A 584 9.99 4.10 19.03
C GLN A 584 10.44 3.02 18.04
N LYS A 585 10.41 3.31 16.74
CA LYS A 585 10.84 2.38 15.69
C LYS A 585 12.02 2.97 14.92
N LEU A 586 13.15 2.25 14.90
CA LEU A 586 14.30 2.55 14.06
C LEU A 586 14.19 1.76 12.76
N MET A 587 14.18 2.45 11.63
CA MET A 587 13.99 1.88 10.30
C MET A 587 15.27 2.02 9.51
N VAL A 588 15.59 1.00 8.72
CA VAL A 588 16.81 0.91 7.94
C VAL A 588 16.48 0.43 6.54
N ASP A 589 17.09 1.08 5.57
CA ASP A 589 17.17 0.66 4.18
C ASP A 589 18.64 0.48 3.79
N PHE A 590 18.89 -0.47 2.89
CA PHE A 590 20.19 -0.73 2.31
C PHE A 590 20.08 -0.85 0.79
N GLU A 591 20.94 -0.10 0.11
CA GLU A 591 21.04 -0.04 -1.35
C GLU A 591 22.50 -0.26 -1.78
N SER A 592 22.69 -0.88 -2.94
CA SER A 592 23.98 -1.09 -3.61
C SER A 592 23.74 -1.29 -5.11
N ASP A 593 24.82 -1.47 -5.88
CA ASP A 593 24.76 -1.75 -7.32
C ASP A 593 24.03 -3.06 -7.69
N GLN A 594 24.08 -4.09 -6.84
CA GLN A 594 23.51 -5.42 -7.11
C GLN A 594 22.37 -5.82 -6.16
N LEU A 595 22.27 -5.17 -5.01
CA LEU A 595 21.31 -5.50 -3.96
C LEU A 595 20.57 -4.23 -3.53
N THR A 596 19.27 -4.19 -3.84
CA THR A 596 18.39 -3.03 -3.67
C THR A 596 17.14 -3.37 -2.85
N GLY A 597 16.52 -2.34 -2.26
CA GLY A 597 15.27 -2.46 -1.52
C GLY A 597 15.34 -3.36 -0.29
N VAL A 598 16.51 -3.45 0.36
CA VAL A 598 16.65 -4.29 1.56
C VAL A 598 16.21 -3.50 2.78
N LYS A 599 15.14 -3.94 3.43
CA LYS A 599 14.54 -3.25 4.58
C LYS A 599 14.78 -3.97 5.89
N GLY A 600 14.86 -3.21 6.97
CA GLY A 600 14.88 -3.73 8.33
C GLY A 600 14.33 -2.71 9.32
N TYR A 601 13.83 -3.18 10.46
CA TYR A 601 13.48 -2.28 11.56
C TYR A 601 13.73 -2.91 12.92
N ARG A 602 13.78 -2.06 13.93
CA ARG A 602 13.87 -2.44 15.33
C ARG A 602 13.03 -1.52 16.19
N ASN A 603 12.13 -2.12 16.97
CA ASN A 603 11.46 -1.43 18.05
C ASN A 603 12.41 -1.20 19.22
N VAL A 604 12.43 0.03 19.75
CA VAL A 604 13.27 0.47 20.86
C VAL A 604 12.35 1.15 21.89
N ILE A 605 12.35 0.64 23.12
CA ILE A 605 11.58 1.24 24.22
C ILE A 605 12.51 2.21 24.95
N ILE A 606 12.20 3.50 24.87
CA ILE A 606 12.98 4.58 25.50
C ILE A 606 12.39 4.89 26.88
N ALA A 607 13.20 4.71 27.94
CA ALA A 607 12.81 5.12 29.29
C ALA A 607 12.74 6.66 29.40
N PRO A 608 11.80 7.21 30.18
CA PRO A 608 11.78 8.65 30.46
C PRO A 608 13.04 9.06 31.24
N GLN A 609 13.44 10.31 31.10
CA GLN A 609 14.52 10.85 31.92
C GLN A 609 14.09 10.85 33.39
N PRO A 610 14.91 10.34 34.32
CA PRO A 610 14.61 10.43 35.75
C PRO A 610 14.43 11.90 36.15
N LEU A 611 13.34 12.18 36.86
CA LEU A 611 13.07 13.50 37.46
C LEU A 611 14.17 13.95 38.42
#